data_AF-A0A9E5K639-F1
#
_entry.id   AF-A0A9E5K639-F1
#
_cell.length_a   1.000
_cell.length_b   1.000
_cell.length_c   1.000
_cell.angle_alpha   90.00
_cell.angle_beta   90.00
_cell.angle_gamma   90.00
#
_symmetry.space_group_name_H-M   'P 1'
#
loop_
_entity.id
_entity.type
_entity.pdbx_description
1 polymer ?
#
loop_
_entity_poly.entity_id
_entity_poly.type
_entity_poly.pdbx_seq_one_letter_code
_entity_poly.pdbx_strand_id
1 'polypeptide(L)'
;EKAEDKKVNYEKRIFEFSRIETTPIPEKMPNQFPFRHLCNILQIQEGDIEKTKAFYKAQIQTPLEEQRFHSRAARAWKWITEYAPIEFKFTLQSNPSVKTQFPKAMAELIQVLKEGTHAGSEEVLANKTWEIMKAHGIEGKAFFKDIYQILVAKPNGPKLAAFLLAIGRERAAGILEKAL
;
A
#
# COMPACT_ATOMS: atom_id res chain seq x y z
N GLU A 1 2.65 21.52 -3.72
CA GLU A 1 2.42 21.72 -5.17
C GLU A 1 2.50 23.21 -5.49
N LYS A 2 2.80 23.59 -6.74
CA LYS A 2 2.67 24.99 -7.15
C LYS A 2 1.19 25.35 -7.18
N ALA A 3 0.78 26.32 -6.36
CA ALA A 3 -0.57 26.83 -6.31
C ALA A 3 -0.51 28.37 -6.34
N GLU A 4 -1.62 28.99 -6.71
CA GLU A 4 -1.77 30.45 -6.74
C GLU A 4 -1.48 31.06 -5.36
N ASP A 5 -0.64 32.10 -5.30
CA ASP A 5 -0.12 32.67 -4.04
C ASP A 5 -1.24 33.09 -3.08
N LYS A 6 -2.36 33.59 -3.60
CA LYS A 6 -3.54 33.96 -2.80
C LYS A 6 -4.10 32.77 -2.04
N LYS A 7 -4.21 31.61 -2.69
CA LYS A 7 -4.73 30.38 -2.08
C LYS A 7 -3.77 29.84 -1.04
N VAL A 8 -2.47 29.83 -1.34
CA VAL A 8 -1.43 29.37 -0.42
C VAL A 8 -1.43 30.20 0.86
N ASN A 9 -1.49 31.53 0.75
CA ASN A 9 -1.54 32.43 1.90
C ASN A 9 -2.80 32.23 2.75
N TYR A 10 -3.95 32.02 2.10
CA TYR A 10 -5.21 31.75 2.79
C TYR A 10 -5.17 30.43 3.58
N GLU A 11 -4.72 29.33 2.95
CA GLU A 11 -4.59 28.03 3.62
C GLU A 11 -3.56 28.04 4.74
N LYS A 12 -2.43 28.75 4.55
CA LYS A 12 -1.43 28.95 5.60
C LYS A 12 -2.05 29.61 6.83
N ARG A 13 -2.87 30.64 6.63
CA ARG A 13 -3.52 31.35 7.73
C ARG A 13 -4.57 30.50 8.44
N ILE A 14 -5.33 29.68 7.71
CA ILE A 14 -6.24 28.69 8.31
C ILE A 14 -5.46 27.70 9.17
N PHE A 15 -4.34 27.18 8.67
CA PHE A 15 -3.51 26.26 9.44
C PHE A 15 -3.00 26.91 10.72
N GLU A 16 -2.47 28.13 10.66
CA GLU A 16 -2.03 28.89 11.84
C GLU A 16 -3.15 29.06 12.87
N PHE A 17 -4.36 29.44 12.45
CA PHE A 17 -5.51 29.60 13.35
C PHE A 17 -6.07 28.29 13.90
N SER A 18 -5.89 27.16 13.20
CA SER A 18 -6.31 25.86 13.70
C SER A 18 -5.44 25.33 14.85
N ARG A 19 -4.26 25.93 15.08
CA ARG A 19 -3.35 25.53 16.16
C ARG A 19 -3.70 26.25 17.44
N ILE A 20 -4.18 25.48 18.43
CA ILE A 20 -4.44 25.96 19.78
C ILE A 20 -3.14 25.96 20.62
N GLU A 21 -2.19 25.09 20.28
CA GLU A 21 -0.91 24.96 20.99
C GLU A 21 0.05 26.11 20.69
N THR A 22 0.74 26.59 21.73
CA THR A 22 1.76 27.64 21.63
C THR A 22 3.13 27.12 21.19
N THR A 23 3.26 25.82 20.89
CA THR A 23 4.51 25.22 20.43
C THR A 23 4.92 25.81 19.08
N PRO A 24 6.20 26.16 18.89
CA PRO A 24 6.69 26.69 17.61
C PRO A 24 6.33 25.76 16.44
N ILE A 25 5.97 26.33 15.30
CA ILE A 25 5.80 25.55 14.07
C ILE A 25 7.19 24.95 13.75
N PRO A 26 7.30 23.63 13.56
CA PRO A 26 8.56 23.04 13.13
C PRO A 26 9.03 23.69 11.83
N GLU A 27 10.31 24.07 11.77
CA GLU A 27 10.90 24.69 10.57
C GLU A 27 10.77 23.78 9.34
N LYS A 28 10.85 22.47 9.55
CA LYS A 28 10.62 21.44 8.55
C LYS A 28 9.36 20.65 8.87
N MET A 29 8.50 20.47 7.87
CA MET A 29 7.32 19.61 7.98
C MET A 29 7.77 18.17 8.34
N PRO A 30 7.26 17.60 9.44
CA PRO A 30 7.52 16.19 9.76
C PRO A 30 6.98 15.28 8.66
N ASN A 31 7.57 14.10 8.49
CA ASN A 31 7.07 13.12 7.53
C ASN A 31 5.58 12.81 7.77
N GLN A 32 4.83 12.74 6.67
CA GLN A 32 3.40 12.45 6.68
C GLN A 32 3.18 11.03 6.20
N PHE A 33 2.26 10.31 6.87
CA PHE A 33 1.87 8.95 6.48
C PHE A 33 0.49 9.02 5.82
N PRO A 34 0.40 8.89 4.47
CA PRO A 34 -0.87 9.00 3.77
C PRO A 34 -1.88 7.99 4.34
N PHE A 35 -3.06 8.46 4.72
CA PHE A 35 -3.99 7.68 5.55
C PHE A 35 -4.43 6.38 4.87
N ARG A 36 -4.79 6.46 3.57
CA ARG A 36 -5.17 5.29 2.77
C ARG A 36 -4.04 4.27 2.66
N HIS A 37 -2.81 4.73 2.42
CA HIS A 37 -1.66 3.85 2.32
C HIS A 37 -1.37 3.16 3.66
N LEU A 38 -1.36 3.92 4.76
CA LEU A 38 -1.21 3.38 6.12
C LEU A 38 -2.26 2.31 6.43
N CYS A 39 -3.52 2.54 6.04
CA CYS A 39 -4.57 1.55 6.22
C CYS A 39 -4.28 0.25 5.47
N ASN A 40 -3.77 0.32 4.23
CA ASN A 40 -3.43 -0.88 3.47
C ASN A 40 -2.29 -1.66 4.14
N ILE A 41 -1.24 -0.98 4.61
CA ILE A 41 -0.12 -1.65 5.30
C ILE A 41 -0.62 -2.29 6.61
N LEU A 42 -1.43 -1.58 7.40
CA LEU A 42 -2.01 -2.13 8.62
C LEU A 42 -2.81 -3.42 8.35
N GLN A 43 -3.60 -3.47 7.28
CA GLN A 43 -4.35 -4.68 6.92
C GLN A 43 -3.45 -5.84 6.48
N ILE A 44 -2.36 -5.56 5.74
CA ILE A 44 -1.34 -6.56 5.36
C ILE A 44 -0.64 -7.15 6.60
N GLN A 45 -0.42 -6.31 7.61
CA GLN A 45 0.21 -6.67 8.88
C GLN A 45 -0.80 -7.05 9.96
N GLU A 46 -2.07 -7.26 9.60
CA GLU A 46 -3.14 -7.74 10.50
C GLU A 46 -3.32 -6.85 11.76
N GLY A 47 -3.07 -5.54 11.63
CA GLY A 47 -3.18 -4.58 12.72
C GLY A 47 -1.92 -4.46 13.60
N ASP A 48 -0.85 -5.19 13.28
CA ASP A 48 0.43 -5.10 13.99
C ASP A 48 1.13 -3.75 13.69
N ILE A 49 1.06 -2.86 14.67
CA ILE A 49 1.59 -1.49 14.56
C ILE A 49 3.13 -1.51 14.46
N GLU A 50 3.82 -2.41 15.14
CA GLU A 50 5.29 -2.47 15.11
C GLU A 50 5.81 -3.02 13.79
N LYS A 51 5.18 -4.05 13.23
CA LYS A 51 5.50 -4.51 11.86
C LYS A 51 5.18 -3.43 10.83
N THR A 52 4.07 -2.72 11.00
CA THR A 52 3.73 -1.57 10.14
C THR A 52 4.79 -0.47 10.26
N LYS A 53 5.28 -0.19 11.46
CA LYS A 53 6.35 0.79 11.69
C LYS A 53 7.65 0.39 11.00
N ALA A 54 8.01 -0.89 11.02
CA ALA A 54 9.20 -1.40 10.33
C ALA A 54 9.16 -1.11 8.82
N PHE A 55 7.98 -1.15 8.20
CA PHE A 55 7.79 -0.73 6.80
C PHE A 55 8.12 0.76 6.58
N TYR A 56 7.79 1.62 7.54
CA TYR A 56 8.05 3.07 7.48
C TYR A 56 9.38 3.49 8.11
N LYS A 57 10.26 2.56 8.48
CA LYS A 57 11.51 2.87 9.21
C LYS A 57 12.36 3.95 8.54
N ALA A 58 12.43 3.97 7.21
CA ALA A 58 13.18 4.99 6.47
C ALA A 58 12.57 6.41 6.57
N GLN A 59 11.27 6.50 6.83
CA GLN A 59 10.53 7.76 6.97
C GLN A 59 10.40 8.22 8.44
N ILE A 60 10.70 7.36 9.41
CA ILE A 60 10.64 7.71 10.83
C ILE A 60 12.07 7.98 11.28
N GLN A 61 12.45 9.27 11.29
CA GLN A 61 13.81 9.71 11.59
C GLN A 61 13.89 10.42 12.95
N THR A 62 12.75 10.88 13.48
CA THR A 62 12.69 11.66 14.72
C THR A 62 11.63 11.11 15.69
N PRO A 63 11.78 11.36 17.01
CA PRO A 63 10.76 10.98 18.01
C PRO A 63 9.37 11.57 17.72
N LEU A 64 9.32 12.78 17.15
CA LEU A 64 8.06 13.42 16.77
C LEU A 64 7.35 12.65 15.64
N GLU A 65 8.09 12.19 14.64
CA GLU A 65 7.53 11.38 13.55
C GLU A 65 7.06 10.02 14.03
N GLU A 66 7.80 9.40 14.95
CA GLU A 66 7.41 8.16 15.59
C GLU A 66 6.11 8.31 16.37
N GLN A 67 5.98 9.35 17.20
CA GLN A 67 4.76 9.65 17.94
C GLN A 67 3.58 9.90 16.99
N ARG A 68 3.79 10.67 15.91
CA ARG A 68 2.76 10.94 14.89
C ARG A 68 2.36 9.66 14.15
N PHE A 69 3.31 8.78 13.84
CA PHE A 69 3.05 7.49 13.25
C PHE A 69 2.15 6.66 14.16
N HIS A 70 2.51 6.47 15.43
CA HIS A 70 1.73 5.66 16.38
C HIS A 70 0.31 6.21 16.55
N SER A 71 0.17 7.53 16.76
CA SER A 71 -1.14 8.17 16.90
C SER A 71 -2.01 7.95 15.66
N ARG A 72 -1.43 8.10 14.47
CA ARG A 72 -2.15 7.95 13.20
C ARG A 72 -2.48 6.50 12.89
N ALA A 73 -1.57 5.56 13.18
CA ALA A 73 -1.77 4.13 13.00
C ALA A 73 -2.88 3.59 13.90
N ALA A 74 -2.91 3.99 15.17
CA ALA A 74 -4.00 3.62 16.09
C ALA A 74 -5.36 4.11 15.59
N ARG A 75 -5.44 5.37 15.13
CA ARG A 75 -6.68 5.93 14.55
C ARG A 75 -7.07 5.24 13.25
N ALA A 76 -6.11 4.94 12.38
CA ALA A 76 -6.34 4.22 11.14
C ALA A 76 -6.87 2.80 11.39
N TRP A 77 -6.29 2.08 12.35
CA TRP A 77 -6.76 0.75 12.72
C TRP A 77 -8.17 0.78 13.29
N LYS A 78 -8.45 1.71 14.22
CA LYS A 78 -9.82 1.93 14.72
C LYS A 78 -10.79 2.25 13.59
N TRP A 79 -10.38 3.08 12.64
CA TRP A 79 -11.20 3.39 11.46
C TRP A 79 -11.49 2.14 10.64
N ILE A 80 -10.48 1.30 10.36
CA ILE A 80 -10.64 0.04 9.63
C ILE A 80 -11.63 -0.90 10.34
N THR A 81 -11.50 -1.05 11.66
CA THR A 81 -12.31 -2.02 12.40
C THR A 81 -13.75 -1.55 12.57
N GLU A 82 -13.97 -0.27 12.88
CA GLU A 82 -15.30 0.25 13.27
C GLU A 82 -16.06 0.97 12.15
N TYR A 83 -15.40 1.65 11.22
CA TYR A 83 -16.07 2.61 10.30
C TYR A 83 -15.85 2.33 8.82
N ALA A 84 -14.76 1.64 8.45
CA ALA A 84 -14.43 1.41 7.05
C ALA A 84 -15.50 0.53 6.38
N PRO A 85 -15.88 0.85 5.13
CA PRO A 85 -16.82 0.04 4.38
C PRO A 85 -16.24 -1.36 4.15
N ILE A 86 -17.10 -2.38 4.09
CA ILE A 86 -16.68 -3.77 3.91
C ILE A 86 -15.80 -3.95 2.67
N GLU A 87 -16.06 -3.18 1.62
CA GLU A 87 -15.30 -3.12 0.36
C GLU A 87 -13.81 -2.83 0.59
N PHE A 88 -13.51 -1.94 1.53
CA PHE A 88 -12.16 -1.50 1.87
C PHE A 88 -11.39 -2.53 2.72
N LYS A 89 -12.12 -3.35 3.49
CA LYS A 89 -11.53 -4.32 4.39
C LYS A 89 -11.00 -5.53 3.61
N PHE A 90 -9.79 -6.00 3.89
CA PHE A 90 -9.28 -7.24 3.31
C PHE A 90 -8.34 -7.97 4.27
N THR A 91 -8.20 -9.27 4.05
CA THR A 91 -7.23 -10.13 4.74
C THR A 91 -6.40 -10.84 3.69
N LEU A 92 -5.08 -10.87 3.89
CA LEU A 92 -4.18 -11.58 2.98
C LEU A 92 -4.36 -13.10 3.14
N GLN A 93 -4.51 -13.80 2.02
CA GLN A 93 -4.67 -15.24 1.98
C GLN A 93 -3.33 -15.94 2.23
N SER A 94 -3.31 -16.92 3.13
CA SER A 94 -2.15 -17.81 3.29
C SER A 94 -2.22 -19.02 2.35
N ASN A 95 -3.42 -19.55 2.10
CA ASN A 95 -3.69 -20.67 1.21
C ASN A 95 -4.91 -20.32 0.34
N PRO A 96 -4.70 -19.81 -0.89
CA PRO A 96 -5.80 -19.43 -1.76
C PRO A 96 -6.66 -20.65 -2.13
N SER A 97 -7.98 -20.49 -2.11
CA SER A 97 -8.95 -21.53 -2.48
C SER A 97 -9.23 -21.60 -3.98
N VAL A 98 -8.72 -20.63 -4.74
CA VAL A 98 -8.91 -20.52 -6.20
C VAL A 98 -7.59 -20.74 -6.91
N LYS A 99 -7.67 -21.31 -8.12
CA LYS A 99 -6.57 -21.38 -9.07
C LYS A 99 -6.63 -20.19 -10.03
N THR A 100 -5.46 -19.77 -10.54
CA THR A 100 -5.37 -18.70 -11.53
C THR A 100 -6.02 -19.13 -12.85
N GLN A 101 -6.69 -18.17 -13.50
CA GLN A 101 -7.18 -18.34 -14.87
C GLN A 101 -6.06 -18.19 -15.91
N PHE A 102 -4.90 -17.67 -15.52
CA PHE A 102 -3.80 -17.29 -16.41
C PHE A 102 -2.46 -17.90 -15.95
N PRO A 103 -2.31 -19.24 -15.94
CA PRO A 103 -1.16 -19.91 -15.31
C PRO A 103 0.20 -19.49 -15.88
N LYS A 104 0.31 -19.25 -17.19
CA LYS A 104 1.57 -18.82 -17.83
C LYS A 104 1.97 -17.39 -17.41
N ALA A 105 1.03 -16.45 -17.50
CA ALA A 105 1.27 -15.06 -17.08
C ALA A 105 1.52 -14.95 -15.56
N MET A 106 0.83 -15.76 -14.76
CA MET A 106 1.04 -15.83 -13.32
C MET A 106 2.44 -16.35 -12.98
N ALA A 107 2.91 -17.40 -13.66
CA ALA A 107 4.26 -17.94 -13.48
C ALA A 107 5.35 -16.90 -13.81
N GLU A 108 5.18 -16.13 -14.89
CA GLU A 108 6.09 -15.04 -15.23
C GLU A 108 6.07 -13.91 -14.18
N LEU A 109 4.90 -13.54 -13.66
CA LEU A 109 4.81 -12.55 -12.58
C LEU A 109 5.51 -13.03 -11.31
N ILE A 110 5.34 -14.30 -10.95
CA ILE A 110 6.03 -14.93 -9.82
C ILE A 110 7.55 -14.87 -10.01
N GLN A 111 8.03 -15.17 -11.23
CA GLN A 111 9.45 -15.07 -11.55
C GLN A 111 9.97 -13.62 -11.38
N VAL A 112 9.24 -12.63 -11.91
CA VAL A 112 9.59 -11.20 -11.73
C VAL A 112 9.68 -10.81 -10.26
N LEU A 113 8.77 -11.32 -9.41
CA LEU A 113 8.80 -11.04 -7.98
C LEU A 113 10.05 -11.64 -7.30
N LYS A 114 10.46 -12.85 -7.69
CA LYS A 114 11.61 -13.58 -7.13
C LYS A 114 12.96 -13.09 -7.62
N GLU A 115 13.08 -12.53 -8.82
CA GLU A 115 14.37 -12.14 -9.44
C GLU A 115 15.11 -10.95 -8.79
N GLY A 116 14.70 -10.54 -7.58
CA GLY A 116 15.60 -9.94 -6.58
C GLY A 116 16.03 -8.48 -6.79
N THR A 117 16.38 -8.08 -8.01
CA THR A 117 17.22 -6.92 -8.30
C THR A 117 16.55 -5.87 -9.18
N HIS A 118 15.63 -6.27 -10.08
CA HIS A 118 14.99 -5.34 -11.02
C HIS A 118 13.60 -4.87 -10.55
N ALA A 119 12.88 -5.66 -9.74
CA ALA A 119 11.51 -5.38 -9.31
C ALA A 119 11.41 -4.51 -8.02
N GLY A 120 12.49 -3.83 -7.62
CA GLY A 120 12.52 -3.09 -6.36
C GLY A 120 11.61 -1.85 -6.33
N SER A 121 11.31 -1.27 -7.50
CA SER A 121 10.44 -0.09 -7.61
C SER A 121 9.04 -0.47 -8.07
N GLU A 122 8.06 0.29 -7.57
CA GLU A 122 6.66 0.17 -7.96
C GLU A 122 6.47 0.33 -9.47
N GLU A 123 7.22 1.25 -10.07
CA GLU A 123 7.16 1.53 -11.51
C GLU A 123 7.63 0.35 -12.35
N VAL A 124 8.78 -0.25 -12.00
CA VAL A 124 9.30 -1.39 -12.75
C VAL A 124 8.36 -2.59 -12.65
N LEU A 125 7.83 -2.86 -11.45
CA LEU A 125 6.88 -3.95 -11.28
C LEU A 125 5.57 -3.71 -12.05
N ALA A 126 5.07 -2.46 -12.07
CA ALA A 126 3.90 -2.10 -12.87
C ALA A 126 4.14 -2.30 -14.38
N ASN A 127 5.29 -1.84 -14.89
CA ASN A 127 5.66 -1.98 -16.30
C ASN A 127 5.82 -3.45 -16.69
N LYS A 128 6.52 -4.24 -15.88
CA LYS A 128 6.68 -5.69 -16.09
C LYS A 128 5.34 -6.43 -16.10
N THR A 129 4.46 -6.09 -15.16
CA THR A 129 3.10 -6.67 -15.13
C THR A 129 2.33 -6.34 -16.41
N TRP A 130 2.48 -5.13 -16.93
CA TRP A 130 1.85 -4.73 -18.20
C TRP A 130 2.44 -5.45 -19.42
N GLU A 131 3.78 -5.60 -19.48
CA GLU A 131 4.46 -6.38 -20.52
C GLU A 131 3.95 -7.82 -20.55
N ILE A 132 3.81 -8.47 -19.39
CA ILE A 132 3.27 -9.83 -19.26
C ILE A 132 1.84 -9.88 -19.81
N MET A 133 0.95 -8.99 -19.37
CA MET A 133 -0.44 -8.96 -19.87
C MET A 133 -0.50 -8.80 -21.38
N LYS A 134 0.32 -7.91 -21.95
CA LYS A 134 0.40 -7.70 -23.40
C LYS A 134 0.91 -8.93 -24.14
N ALA A 135 1.97 -9.58 -23.64
CA ALA A 135 2.57 -10.76 -24.26
C ALA A 135 1.59 -11.95 -24.33
N HIS A 136 0.72 -12.08 -23.33
CA HIS A 136 -0.30 -13.13 -23.26
C HIS A 136 -1.67 -12.71 -23.82
N GLY A 137 -1.82 -11.48 -24.32
CA GLY A 137 -3.09 -10.96 -24.83
C GLY A 137 -4.20 -10.86 -23.77
N ILE A 138 -3.83 -10.65 -22.51
CA ILE A 138 -4.77 -10.65 -21.37
C ILE A 138 -5.26 -9.22 -21.10
N GLU A 139 -6.58 -9.07 -20.92
CA GLU A 139 -7.16 -7.80 -20.48
C GLU A 139 -6.74 -7.49 -19.04
N GLY A 140 -6.26 -6.27 -18.78
CA GLY A 140 -5.73 -5.91 -17.47
C GLY A 140 -6.74 -6.03 -16.33
N LYS A 141 -8.02 -5.73 -16.59
CA LYS A 141 -9.08 -5.91 -15.59
C LYS A 141 -9.25 -7.38 -15.19
N ALA A 142 -9.14 -8.30 -16.14
CA ALA A 142 -9.26 -9.73 -15.88
C ALA A 142 -8.08 -10.25 -15.05
N PHE A 143 -6.85 -9.87 -15.43
CA PHE A 143 -5.65 -10.32 -14.71
C PHE A 143 -5.57 -9.73 -13.29
N PHE A 144 -5.88 -8.45 -13.11
CA PHE A 144 -5.91 -7.84 -11.78
C PHE A 144 -6.95 -8.48 -10.88
N LYS A 145 -8.16 -8.74 -11.42
CA LYS A 145 -9.20 -9.45 -10.68
C LYS A 145 -8.76 -10.84 -10.25
N ASP A 146 -8.10 -11.59 -11.14
CA ASP A 146 -7.56 -12.92 -10.86
C ASP A 146 -6.53 -12.87 -9.70
N ILE A 147 -5.59 -11.92 -9.76
CA ILE A 147 -4.57 -11.72 -8.71
C ILE A 147 -5.20 -11.31 -7.38
N TYR A 148 -6.13 -10.34 -7.35
CA TYR A 148 -6.79 -9.96 -6.09
C TYR A 148 -7.67 -11.08 -5.52
N GLN A 149 -8.29 -11.90 -6.36
CA GLN A 149 -9.05 -13.05 -5.89
C GLN A 149 -8.15 -14.05 -5.18
N ILE A 150 -6.93 -14.27 -5.68
CA ILE A 150 -5.93 -15.12 -5.05
C ILE A 150 -5.38 -14.51 -3.76
N LEU A 151 -4.95 -13.24 -3.81
CA LEU A 151 -4.27 -12.60 -2.69
C LEU A 151 -5.21 -12.27 -1.52
N VAL A 152 -6.44 -11.84 -1.80
CA VAL A 152 -7.33 -11.26 -0.78
C VAL A 152 -8.80 -11.70 -0.92
N ALA A 153 -9.10 -12.68 -1.78
CA ALA A 153 -10.46 -13.18 -2.03
C ALA A 153 -11.46 -12.08 -2.41
N LYS A 154 -10.99 -11.06 -3.14
CA LYS A 154 -11.80 -9.93 -3.60
C LYS A 154 -11.56 -9.62 -5.07
N PRO A 155 -12.53 -8.99 -5.76
CA PRO A 155 -12.37 -8.65 -7.17
C PRO A 155 -11.43 -7.48 -7.40
N ASN A 156 -11.19 -6.64 -6.40
CA ASN A 156 -10.40 -5.41 -6.51
C ASN A 156 -9.59 -5.18 -5.21
N GLY A 157 -8.54 -4.36 -5.31
CA GLY A 157 -7.72 -3.99 -4.17
C GLY A 157 -6.90 -2.72 -4.41
N PRO A 158 -5.93 -2.43 -3.53
CA PRO A 158 -4.99 -1.32 -3.71
C PRO A 158 -4.14 -1.51 -4.96
N LYS A 159 -3.60 -0.43 -5.55
CA LYS A 159 -2.73 -0.49 -6.74
C LYS A 159 -1.73 -1.66 -6.67
N LEU A 160 -1.82 -2.57 -7.65
CA LEU A 160 -1.23 -3.91 -7.58
C LEU A 160 0.27 -3.90 -7.28
N ALA A 161 1.06 -3.12 -8.03
CA ALA A 161 2.51 -3.08 -7.85
C ALA A 161 2.90 -2.63 -6.42
N ALA A 162 2.30 -1.54 -5.93
CA ALA A 162 2.51 -1.08 -4.56
C ALA A 162 2.08 -2.12 -3.53
N PHE A 163 0.96 -2.82 -3.80
CA PHE A 163 0.42 -3.84 -2.91
C PHE A 163 1.33 -5.07 -2.81
N LEU A 164 1.84 -5.57 -3.93
CA LEU A 164 2.80 -6.69 -3.97
C LEU A 164 4.09 -6.36 -3.23
N LEU A 165 4.60 -5.13 -3.39
CA LEU A 165 5.78 -4.66 -2.64
C LEU A 165 5.48 -4.54 -1.14
N ALA A 166 4.31 -4.06 -0.76
CA ALA A 166 3.88 -3.92 0.62
C ALA A 166 3.68 -5.28 1.33
N ILE A 167 3.19 -6.29 0.62
CA ILE A 167 3.12 -7.68 1.12
C ILE A 167 4.53 -8.25 1.33
N GLY A 168 5.49 -7.80 0.52
CA GLY A 168 6.82 -8.37 0.39
C GLY A 168 6.84 -9.36 -0.78
N ARG A 169 7.80 -9.18 -1.69
CA ARG A 169 7.86 -9.91 -2.98
C ARG A 169 7.82 -11.43 -2.81
N GLU A 170 8.63 -11.96 -1.89
CA GLU A 170 8.67 -13.40 -1.60
C GLU A 170 7.35 -13.93 -1.02
N ARG A 171 6.74 -13.18 -0.10
CA ARG A 171 5.45 -13.54 0.50
C ARG A 171 4.35 -13.53 -0.55
N ALA A 172 4.31 -12.50 -1.40
CA ALA A 172 3.35 -12.40 -2.49
C ALA A 172 3.53 -13.55 -3.49
N ALA A 173 4.77 -13.81 -3.94
CA ALA A 173 5.09 -14.91 -4.84
C ALA A 173 4.66 -16.27 -4.25
N GLY A 174 4.97 -16.53 -2.98
CA GLY A 174 4.59 -17.79 -2.32
C GLY A 174 3.07 -18.00 -2.18
N ILE A 175 2.28 -16.93 -2.11
CA ILE A 175 0.80 -17.04 -2.14
C ILE A 175 0.34 -17.35 -3.56
N LEU A 176 0.86 -16.63 -4.57
CA LEU A 176 0.50 -16.82 -5.97
C LEU A 176 0.89 -18.22 -6.48
N GLU A 177 2.02 -18.77 -6.04
CA GLU A 177 2.47 -20.12 -6.41
C GLU A 177 1.51 -21.22 -5.99
N LYS A 178 0.81 -21.06 -4.87
CA LYS A 178 -0.20 -22.03 -4.42
C LYS A 178 -1.43 -22.04 -5.31
N ALA A 179 -1.65 -20.96 -6.07
CA ALA A 179 -2.76 -20.81 -7.00
C ALA A 179 -2.42 -21.21 -8.44
N LEU A 180 -1.16 -21.55 -8.75
CA LEU A 180 -0.79 -22.28 -9.97
C LEU A 180 -1.32 -23.72 -9.91
#